data_AF-X6MMQ5-F1
#
_entry.id   AF-X6MMQ5-F1
#
_cell.length_a   1.000
_cell.length_b   1.000
_cell.length_c   1.000
_cell.angle_alpha   90.00
_cell.angle_beta   90.00
_cell.angle_gamma   90.00
#
_symmetry.space_group_name_H-M   'P 1'
#
loop_
_entity.id
_entity.type
_entity.pdbx_description
1 polymer ?
#
loop_
_entity_poly.entity_id
_entity_poly.type
_entity_poly.pdbx_seq_one_letter_code
_entity_poly.pdbx_strand_id
1 'polypeptide(L)'
;MVEISAKTGLGVNQLLEIIDLVCEMEDCRGNPDTSAEMVVMEAKRSTQEGTIVHALVQEGTLHHGDYVFLPDGLEPIRITRLHDETHTAIQTAGPSTPISFLGCKDLPSVGTLIIGTKDKTEAMTISEMRKRKEHFKHKIELALRMKRERELKEKKTKKKKKRSKNENEDDNFTSPFTWLSTQDPKTLNIWIRADCWGSIEALEKYLQEIKIPNDDFHFYIFNKDVGPVTEELIREIDHKNCFILAFNTYVDKPKQALKHVKIFQHNIIFHLFHDFI
;
A
#
# COMPACT_ATOMS: atom_id res chain seq x y z
N MET A 1 -6.99 15.68 -32.21
CA MET A 1 -6.34 16.51 -31.18
C MET A 1 -7.15 17.79 -31.08
N VAL A 2 -7.62 18.16 -29.88
CA VAL A 2 -8.43 19.36 -29.66
C VAL A 2 -7.58 20.38 -28.91
N GLU A 3 -7.52 21.60 -29.41
CA GLU A 3 -6.88 22.70 -28.68
C GLU A 3 -7.83 23.18 -27.59
N ILE A 4 -7.36 23.19 -26.34
CA ILE A 4 -8.18 23.54 -25.19
C ILE A 4 -7.59 24.69 -24.39
N SER A 5 -8.45 25.48 -23.77
CA SER A 5 -8.06 26.49 -22.77
C SER A 5 -8.95 26.35 -21.54
N ALA A 6 -8.41 25.78 -20.46
CA ALA A 6 -9.13 25.63 -19.20
C ALA A 6 -9.58 26.96 -18.58
N LYS A 7 -8.86 28.06 -18.84
CA LYS A 7 -9.18 29.39 -18.30
C LYS A 7 -10.38 30.04 -19.00
N THR A 8 -10.51 29.83 -20.31
CA THR A 8 -11.56 30.48 -21.13
C THR A 8 -12.71 29.55 -21.47
N GLY A 9 -12.52 28.24 -21.31
CA GLY A 9 -13.47 27.21 -21.74
C GLY A 9 -13.37 26.86 -23.23
N LEU A 10 -12.44 27.45 -23.99
CA LEU A 10 -12.24 27.13 -25.41
C LEU A 10 -11.96 25.62 -25.58
N GLY A 11 -12.65 24.99 -26.53
CA GLY A 11 -12.43 23.59 -26.90
C GLY A 11 -13.00 22.56 -25.93
N VAL A 12 -13.59 22.95 -24.79
CA VAL A 12 -14.12 22.01 -23.81
C VAL A 12 -15.31 21.21 -24.37
N ASN A 13 -16.26 21.87 -25.03
CA ASN A 13 -17.40 21.16 -25.65
C ASN A 13 -16.93 20.16 -26.72
N GLN A 14 -15.97 20.55 -27.56
CA GLN A 14 -15.39 19.68 -28.58
C GLN A 14 -14.63 18.49 -27.97
N LEU A 15 -13.96 18.70 -26.84
CA LEU A 15 -13.32 17.62 -26.11
C LEU A 15 -14.36 16.63 -25.57
N LEU A 16 -15.46 17.11 -25.00
CA LEU A 16 -16.56 16.27 -24.52
C LEU A 16 -17.18 15.45 -25.65
N GLU A 17 -17.46 16.07 -26.81
CA GLU A 17 -17.98 15.37 -27.98
C GLU A 17 -17.04 14.24 -28.46
N ILE A 18 -15.72 14.46 -28.42
CA ILE A 18 -14.75 13.41 -28.78
C ILE A 18 -14.71 12.30 -27.73
N ILE A 19 -14.79 12.64 -26.45
CA ILE A 19 -14.85 11.64 -25.38
C ILE A 19 -16.09 10.76 -25.57
N ASP A 20 -17.26 11.37 -25.83
CA ASP A 20 -18.50 10.65 -26.09
C ASP A 20 -18.36 9.74 -27.33
N LEU A 21 -17.79 10.25 -28.43
CA LEU A 21 -17.54 9.45 -29.64
C LEU A 21 -16.62 8.24 -29.37
N VAL A 22 -15.55 8.42 -28.60
CA VAL A 22 -14.64 7.33 -28.23
C VAL A 22 -15.36 6.31 -27.35
N CYS A 23 -16.15 6.75 -26.37
CA CYS A 23 -16.96 5.87 -25.53
C CYS A 23 -17.96 5.04 -26.33
N GLU A 24 -18.61 5.64 -27.34
CA GLU A 24 -19.51 4.93 -28.26
C GLU A 24 -18.76 3.89 -29.10
N MET A 25 -17.56 4.22 -29.59
CA MET A 25 -16.73 3.30 -30.39
C MET A 25 -16.19 2.12 -29.57
N GLU A 26 -15.82 2.36 -28.31
CA GLU A 26 -15.31 1.34 -27.39
C GLU A 26 -16.41 0.44 -26.81
N ASP A 27 -17.69 0.78 -27.04
CA ASP A 27 -18.85 0.02 -26.57
C ASP A 27 -18.76 -0.27 -25.06
N CYS A 28 -18.51 0.79 -24.27
CA CYS A 28 -18.41 0.69 -22.81
C CYS A 28 -19.73 0.20 -22.22
N ARG A 29 -19.72 -0.99 -21.61
CA ARG A 29 -20.90 -1.65 -21.01
C ARG A 29 -20.67 -1.92 -19.54
N GLY A 30 -21.76 -1.93 -18.77
CA GLY A 30 -21.80 -2.43 -17.40
C GLY A 30 -23.18 -3.02 -17.13
N ASN A 31 -23.24 -4.13 -16.41
CA ASN A 31 -24.48 -4.82 -16.08
C ASN A 31 -24.91 -4.48 -14.65
N PRO A 32 -25.99 -3.69 -14.44
CA PRO A 32 -26.45 -3.34 -13.11
C PRO A 32 -27.13 -4.49 -12.35
N ASP A 33 -27.53 -5.55 -13.04
CA ASP A 33 -28.35 -6.65 -12.49
C ASP A 33 -27.53 -7.77 -11.82
N THR A 34 -26.20 -7.63 -11.79
CA THR A 34 -25.29 -8.56 -11.11
C THR A 34 -24.94 -8.11 -9.70
N SER A 35 -24.22 -8.96 -8.96
CA SER A 35 -23.59 -8.57 -7.69
C SER A 35 -22.58 -7.45 -7.93
N ALA A 36 -22.53 -6.48 -7.02
CA ALA A 36 -21.63 -5.34 -7.16
C ALA A 36 -20.17 -5.81 -7.14
N GLU A 37 -19.42 -5.53 -8.21
CA GLU A 37 -17.96 -5.66 -8.23
C GLU A 37 -17.37 -4.28 -8.32
N MET A 38 -16.37 -4.01 -7.48
CA MET A 38 -15.79 -2.69 -7.33
C MET A 38 -14.28 -2.79 -7.22
N VAL A 39 -13.58 -1.73 -7.56
CA VAL A 39 -12.12 -1.63 -7.40
C VAL A 39 -11.78 -0.48 -6.48
N VAL A 40 -10.89 -0.71 -5.51
CA VAL A 40 -10.39 0.35 -4.63
C VAL A 40 -9.54 1.31 -5.46
N MET A 41 -9.94 2.57 -5.51
CA MET A 41 -9.19 3.65 -6.13
C MET A 41 -8.25 4.31 -5.13
N GLU A 42 -8.73 4.50 -3.91
CA GLU A 42 -7.95 5.09 -2.83
C GLU A 42 -8.47 4.58 -1.48
N ALA A 43 -7.57 4.47 -0.51
CA ALA A 43 -7.97 4.25 0.87
C ALA A 43 -7.12 5.13 1.79
N LYS A 44 -7.77 5.77 2.75
CA LYS A 44 -7.12 6.65 3.73
C LYS A 44 -7.60 6.36 5.14
N ARG A 45 -6.74 6.68 6.11
CA ARG A 45 -7.06 6.53 7.53
C ARG A 45 -7.43 7.88 8.14
N SER A 46 -8.71 8.05 8.48
CA SER A 46 -9.21 9.21 9.22
C SER A 46 -9.13 8.96 10.72
N THR A 47 -8.75 9.98 11.48
CA THR A 47 -8.70 9.92 12.95
C THR A 47 -10.09 9.90 13.58
N GLN A 48 -11.10 10.45 12.92
CA GLN A 48 -12.46 10.56 13.44
C GLN A 48 -13.37 9.44 12.94
N GLU A 49 -13.22 9.04 11.68
CA GLU A 49 -14.15 8.13 11.02
C GLU A 49 -13.58 6.72 10.81
N GLY A 50 -12.31 6.52 11.12
CA GLY A 50 -11.60 5.27 10.84
C GLY A 50 -11.17 5.19 9.38
N THR A 51 -11.17 3.99 8.80
CA THR A 51 -10.74 3.80 7.41
C THR A 51 -11.84 4.19 6.44
N ILE A 52 -11.53 5.15 5.57
CA ILE A 52 -12.37 5.56 4.43
C ILE A 52 -11.81 4.89 3.18
N VAL A 53 -12.68 4.18 2.46
CA VAL A 53 -12.33 3.55 1.18
C VAL A 53 -13.10 4.25 0.08
N HIS A 54 -12.38 4.70 -0.93
CA HIS A 54 -12.90 5.21 -2.19
C HIS A 54 -12.77 4.10 -3.24
N ALA A 55 -13.90 3.71 -3.83
CA ALA A 55 -13.95 2.63 -4.81
C ALA A 55 -14.79 3.04 -6.02
N LEU A 56 -14.55 2.39 -7.15
CA LEU A 56 -15.35 2.53 -8.36
C LEU A 56 -16.15 1.25 -8.58
N VAL A 57 -17.47 1.36 -8.75
CA VAL A 57 -18.31 0.23 -9.14
C VAL A 57 -18.05 -0.09 -10.61
N GLN A 58 -17.64 -1.31 -10.91
CA GLN A 58 -17.38 -1.78 -12.28
C GLN A 58 -18.59 -2.53 -12.84
N GLU A 59 -19.19 -3.40 -12.02
CA GLU A 59 -20.35 -4.22 -12.38
C GLU A 59 -21.35 -4.24 -11.23
N GLY A 60 -22.61 -4.53 -11.53
CA GLY A 60 -23.68 -4.67 -10.56
C GLY A 60 -24.09 -3.35 -9.89
N THR A 61 -24.94 -3.46 -8.88
CA THR A 61 -25.43 -2.32 -8.11
C THR A 61 -25.25 -2.55 -6.62
N LEU A 62 -24.53 -1.65 -5.95
CA LEU A 62 -24.35 -1.66 -4.50
C LEU A 62 -25.45 -0.82 -3.83
N HIS A 63 -26.07 -1.36 -2.79
CA HIS A 63 -27.07 -0.66 -2.00
C HIS A 63 -26.57 -0.35 -0.59
N HIS A 64 -27.11 0.73 -0.02
CA HIS A 64 -26.96 0.97 1.42
C HIS A 64 -27.52 -0.22 2.22
N GLY A 65 -26.74 -0.73 3.16
CA GLY A 65 -27.09 -1.88 3.99
C GLY A 65 -26.54 -3.22 3.50
N ASP A 66 -26.06 -3.28 2.25
CA ASP A 66 -25.37 -4.46 1.70
C ASP A 66 -24.06 -4.75 2.46
N TYR A 67 -23.53 -5.94 2.24
CA TYR A 67 -22.23 -6.35 2.76
C TYR A 67 -21.20 -6.27 1.66
N VAL A 68 -20.03 -5.74 1.98
CA VAL A 68 -18.86 -5.79 1.10
C VAL A 68 -17.81 -6.67 1.71
N PHE A 69 -17.13 -7.39 0.83
CA PHE A 69 -16.04 -8.27 1.18
C PHE A 69 -14.76 -7.83 0.48
N LEU A 70 -13.75 -7.49 1.28
CA LEU A 70 -12.40 -7.22 0.80
C LEU A 70 -11.57 -8.52 0.86
N PRO A 71 -10.82 -8.86 -0.20
CA PRO A 71 -9.98 -10.05 -0.27
C PRO A 71 -9.04 -10.21 0.92
N ASP A 72 -8.44 -9.09 1.34
CA ASP A 72 -7.46 -9.03 2.41
C ASP A 72 -8.13 -8.89 3.80
N GLY A 73 -9.45 -8.71 3.81
CA GLY A 73 -10.26 -8.51 5.01
C GLY A 73 -10.77 -9.82 5.59
N LEU A 74 -10.68 -9.96 6.92
CA LEU A 74 -11.15 -11.14 7.61
C LEU A 74 -12.67 -11.15 7.84
N GLU A 75 -13.37 -10.03 7.70
CA GLU A 75 -14.77 -9.90 8.06
C GLU A 75 -15.55 -9.14 6.97
N PRO A 76 -16.80 -9.53 6.69
CA PRO A 76 -17.66 -8.75 5.82
C PRO A 76 -18.02 -7.44 6.51
N ILE A 77 -18.01 -6.36 5.74
CA ILE A 77 -18.28 -5.01 6.23
C ILE A 77 -19.67 -4.63 5.77
N ARG A 78 -20.52 -4.23 6.71
CA ARG A 78 -21.84 -3.73 6.38
C ARG A 78 -21.72 -2.27 5.95
N ILE A 79 -22.24 -1.94 4.77
CA ILE A 79 -22.30 -0.58 4.26
C ILE A 79 -23.36 0.19 5.06
N THR A 80 -22.90 1.03 6.00
CA THR A 80 -23.77 1.91 6.81
C THR A 80 -23.75 3.35 6.34
N ARG A 81 -22.74 3.73 5.56
CA ARG A 81 -22.58 5.04 4.94
C ARG A 81 -22.00 4.82 3.56
N LEU A 82 -22.76 5.21 2.57
CA LEU A 82 -22.40 5.16 1.16
C LEU A 82 -22.53 6.59 0.62
N HIS A 83 -21.42 7.20 0.24
CA HIS A 83 -21.42 8.55 -0.32
C HIS A 83 -20.88 8.53 -1.75
N ASP A 84 -21.32 9.48 -2.56
CA ASP A 84 -20.78 9.73 -3.91
C ASP A 84 -19.51 10.59 -3.86
N GLU A 85 -19.01 10.99 -5.04
CA GLU A 85 -17.84 11.86 -5.22
C GLU A 85 -18.02 13.28 -4.64
N THR A 86 -19.27 13.73 -4.46
CA THR A 86 -19.59 15.03 -3.87
C THR A 86 -19.73 14.97 -2.35
N HIS A 87 -19.45 13.79 -1.75
CA HIS A 87 -19.68 13.48 -0.35
C HIS A 87 -21.16 13.49 0.07
N THR A 88 -22.08 13.38 -0.89
CA THR A 88 -23.51 13.28 -0.63
C THR A 88 -23.88 11.83 -0.34
N ALA A 89 -24.73 11.60 0.65
CA ALA A 89 -25.19 10.26 0.99
C ALA A 89 -26.15 9.73 -0.08
N ILE A 90 -25.87 8.53 -0.58
CA ILE A 90 -26.65 7.86 -1.63
C ILE A 90 -27.17 6.51 -1.12
N GLN A 91 -28.27 6.04 -1.70
CA GLN A 91 -28.87 4.74 -1.36
C GLN A 91 -28.39 3.62 -2.28
N THR A 92 -27.99 3.96 -3.51
CA THR A 92 -27.66 3.00 -4.56
C THR A 92 -26.52 3.54 -5.41
N ALA A 93 -25.58 2.67 -5.79
CA ALA A 93 -24.50 2.98 -6.72
C ALA A 93 -24.42 1.90 -7.80
N GLY A 94 -24.66 2.29 -9.05
CA GLY A 94 -24.57 1.40 -10.21
C GLY A 94 -23.17 1.42 -10.85
N PRO A 95 -22.99 0.72 -11.98
CA PRO A 95 -21.72 0.70 -12.71
C PRO A 95 -21.21 2.11 -13.04
N SER A 96 -19.89 2.28 -13.02
CA SER A 96 -19.18 3.55 -13.21
C SER A 96 -19.42 4.62 -12.15
N THR A 97 -20.18 4.32 -11.09
CA THR A 97 -20.39 5.28 -9.98
C THR A 97 -19.22 5.21 -9.00
N PRO A 98 -18.48 6.30 -8.75
CA PRO A 98 -17.51 6.35 -7.67
C PRO A 98 -18.23 6.42 -6.33
N ILE A 99 -17.76 5.65 -5.37
CA ILE A 99 -18.34 5.57 -4.04
C ILE A 99 -17.27 5.75 -2.99
N SER A 100 -17.70 6.20 -1.81
CA SER A 100 -16.93 6.09 -0.60
C SER A 100 -17.74 5.46 0.53
N PHE A 101 -17.08 4.59 1.28
CA PHE A 101 -17.68 3.91 2.42
C PHE A 101 -16.69 3.73 3.56
N LEU A 102 -17.25 3.45 4.74
CA LEU A 102 -16.56 3.34 6.02
C LEU A 102 -16.71 1.93 6.60
N GLY A 103 -15.86 1.60 7.58
CA GLY A 103 -16.02 0.38 8.38
C GLY A 103 -14.96 -0.70 8.12
N CYS A 104 -13.97 -0.42 7.27
CA CYS A 104 -12.81 -1.31 7.15
C CYS A 104 -11.94 -1.21 8.41
N LYS A 105 -11.61 -2.35 9.03
CA LYS A 105 -10.62 -2.39 10.13
C LYS A 105 -9.21 -2.11 9.60
N ASP A 106 -8.86 -2.81 8.53
CA ASP A 106 -7.59 -2.68 7.84
C ASP A 106 -7.72 -1.73 6.66
N LEU A 107 -6.59 -1.16 6.24
CA LEU A 107 -6.53 -0.24 5.10
C LEU A 107 -6.25 -1.02 3.81
N PRO A 108 -7.23 -1.19 2.90
CA PRO A 108 -7.00 -1.94 1.68
C PRO A 108 -6.04 -1.22 0.73
N SER A 109 -5.37 -2.01 -0.11
CA SER A 109 -4.49 -1.48 -1.14
C SER A 109 -5.29 -0.95 -2.33
N VAL A 110 -4.69 -0.01 -3.07
CA VAL A 110 -5.23 0.45 -4.36
C VAL A 110 -5.24 -0.71 -5.35
N GLY A 111 -6.29 -0.81 -6.16
CA GLY A 111 -6.50 -1.90 -7.11
C GLY A 111 -7.11 -3.17 -6.51
N THR A 112 -7.32 -3.22 -5.18
CA THR A 112 -8.00 -4.35 -4.55
C THR A 112 -9.46 -4.43 -5.04
N LEU A 113 -9.86 -5.61 -5.53
CA LEU A 113 -11.24 -5.87 -5.95
C LEU A 113 -12.13 -6.14 -4.74
N ILE A 114 -13.29 -5.50 -4.67
CA ILE A 114 -14.30 -5.64 -3.63
C ILE A 114 -15.55 -6.26 -4.24
N ILE A 115 -16.15 -7.21 -3.53
CA ILE A 115 -17.41 -7.84 -3.94
C ILE A 115 -18.49 -7.44 -2.95
N GLY A 116 -19.59 -6.90 -3.46
CA GLY A 116 -20.82 -6.63 -2.73
C GLY A 116 -21.76 -7.84 -2.77
N THR A 117 -22.34 -8.16 -1.64
CA THR A 117 -23.34 -9.23 -1.47
C THR A 117 -24.51 -8.71 -0.63
N LYS A 118 -25.70 -9.23 -0.90
CA LYS A 118 -26.92 -8.85 -0.16
C LYS A 118 -26.93 -9.48 1.23
N ASP A 119 -26.48 -10.73 1.31
CA ASP A 119 -26.52 -11.51 2.54
C ASP A 119 -25.16 -11.64 3.22
N LYS A 120 -25.19 -11.55 4.56
CA LYS A 120 -24.02 -11.74 5.41
C LYS A 120 -23.42 -13.14 5.29
N THR A 121 -24.27 -14.16 5.10
CA THR A 121 -23.86 -15.57 5.01
C THR A 121 -23.06 -15.84 3.74
N GLU A 122 -23.47 -15.26 2.62
CA GLU A 122 -22.74 -15.33 1.36
C GLU A 122 -21.37 -14.64 1.47
N ALA A 123 -21.35 -13.43 2.04
CA ALA A 123 -20.12 -12.70 2.33
C ALA A 123 -19.16 -13.51 3.23
N MET A 124 -19.68 -14.15 4.28
CA MET A 124 -18.91 -15.03 5.15
C MET A 124 -18.37 -16.25 4.41
N THR A 125 -19.16 -16.87 3.54
CA THR A 125 -18.74 -18.05 2.76
C THR A 125 -17.57 -17.70 1.85
N ILE A 126 -17.65 -16.56 1.14
CA ILE A 126 -16.57 -16.04 0.30
C ILE A 126 -15.33 -15.73 1.14
N SER A 127 -15.52 -15.09 2.30
CA SER A 127 -14.44 -14.79 3.25
C SER A 127 -13.71 -16.05 3.73
N GLU A 128 -14.45 -17.06 4.20
CA GLU A 128 -13.87 -18.31 4.69
C GLU A 128 -13.12 -19.06 3.60
N MET A 129 -13.68 -19.14 2.39
CA MET A 129 -13.00 -19.77 1.26
C MET A 129 -11.69 -19.08 0.92
N ARG A 130 -11.63 -17.74 0.98
CA ARG A 130 -10.40 -16.99 0.71
C ARG A 130 -9.39 -17.06 1.85
N LYS A 131 -9.81 -16.96 3.11
CA LYS A 131 -8.93 -17.22 4.26
C LYS A 131 -8.25 -18.56 4.14
N ARG A 132 -8.99 -19.62 3.78
CA ARG A 132 -8.42 -20.95 3.55
C ARG A 132 -7.38 -20.93 2.42
N LYS A 133 -7.68 -20.29 1.29
CA LYS A 133 -6.72 -20.15 0.18
C LYS A 133 -5.47 -19.37 0.59
N GLU A 134 -5.62 -18.29 1.35
CA GLU A 134 -4.50 -17.45 1.79
C GLU A 134 -3.66 -18.13 2.85
N HIS A 135 -4.27 -18.74 3.88
CA HIS A 135 -3.57 -19.60 4.83
C HIS A 135 -2.84 -20.75 4.14
N PHE A 136 -3.43 -21.32 3.09
CA PHE A 136 -2.80 -22.36 2.30
C PHE A 136 -1.60 -21.83 1.51
N LYS A 137 -1.74 -20.68 0.84
CA LYS A 137 -0.65 -19.99 0.13
C LYS A 137 0.50 -19.65 1.08
N HIS A 138 0.19 -19.09 2.25
CA HIS A 138 1.18 -18.74 3.28
C HIS A 138 1.91 -19.99 3.83
N LYS A 139 1.18 -21.09 4.09
CA LYS A 139 1.81 -22.36 4.49
C LYS A 139 2.74 -22.92 3.42
N ILE A 140 2.33 -22.87 2.15
CA ILE A 140 3.18 -23.28 1.03
C ILE A 140 4.43 -22.43 0.96
N GLU A 141 4.29 -21.11 1.07
CA GLU A 141 5.41 -20.17 1.01
C GLU A 141 6.43 -20.41 2.14
N LEU A 142 5.94 -20.59 3.37
CA LEU A 142 6.78 -20.96 4.51
C LEU A 142 7.49 -22.30 4.29
N ALA A 143 6.79 -23.31 3.78
CA ALA A 143 7.39 -24.61 3.47
C ALA A 143 8.48 -24.50 2.39
N LEU A 144 8.26 -23.68 1.34
CA LEU A 144 9.25 -23.39 0.31
C LEU A 144 10.47 -22.67 0.88
N ARG A 145 10.27 -21.70 1.77
CA ARG A 145 11.35 -20.96 2.45
C ARG A 145 12.19 -21.90 3.30
N MET A 146 11.56 -22.75 4.12
CA MET A 146 12.25 -23.75 4.93
C MET A 146 13.02 -24.76 4.08
N LYS A 147 12.48 -25.18 2.92
CA LYS A 147 13.17 -26.09 1.99
C LYS A 147 14.42 -25.43 1.40
N ARG A 148 14.31 -24.18 0.92
CA ARG A 148 15.46 -23.41 0.41
C ARG A 148 16.55 -23.24 1.47
N GLU A 149 16.17 -22.95 2.71
CA GLU A 149 17.14 -22.82 3.82
C GLU A 149 17.86 -24.14 4.13
N ARG A 150 17.15 -25.28 4.10
CA ARG A 150 17.76 -26.61 4.28
C ARG A 150 18.72 -26.95 3.15
N GLU A 151 18.33 -26.72 1.89
CA GLU A 151 19.20 -26.94 0.73
C GLU A 151 20.46 -26.08 0.77
N LEU A 152 20.34 -24.82 1.23
CA LEU A 152 21.49 -23.93 1.39
C LEU A 152 22.44 -24.46 2.47
N LYS A 153 21.91 -24.94 3.61
CA LYS A 153 22.69 -25.56 4.69
C LYS A 153 23.40 -26.83 4.21
N GLU A 154 22.74 -27.68 3.44
CA GLU A 154 23.33 -28.91 2.88
C GLU A 154 24.41 -28.63 1.83
N LYS A 155 24.22 -27.64 0.95
CA LYS A 155 25.26 -27.23 0.00
C LYS A 155 26.49 -26.65 0.72
N LYS A 156 26.29 -25.91 1.82
CA LYS A 156 27.37 -25.40 2.67
C LYS A 156 28.13 -26.52 3.39
N THR A 157 27.45 -27.53 3.93
CA THR A 157 28.12 -28.68 4.59
C THR A 157 28.84 -29.60 3.61
N LYS A 158 28.30 -29.83 2.40
CA LYS A 158 28.97 -30.58 1.32
C LYS A 158 30.20 -29.84 0.77
N LYS A 159 30.16 -28.51 0.64
CA LYS A 159 31.33 -27.69 0.29
C LYS A 159 32.40 -27.69 1.38
N LYS A 160 32.03 -27.69 2.67
CA LYS A 160 32.97 -27.86 3.79
C LYS A 160 33.64 -29.25 3.77
N LYS A 161 32.89 -30.34 3.55
CA LYS A 161 33.44 -31.71 3.46
C LYS A 161 34.32 -31.97 2.22
N LYS A 162 34.12 -31.23 1.13
CA LYS A 162 35.04 -31.27 -0.04
C LYS A 162 36.30 -30.42 0.15
N ARG A 163 36.29 -29.44 1.05
CA ARG A 163 37.48 -28.62 1.40
C ARG A 163 38.44 -29.31 2.38
N SER A 164 37.96 -30.28 3.17
CA SER A 164 38.79 -31.04 4.12
C SER A 164 39.64 -32.17 3.49
N LYS A 165 40.05 -32.05 2.22
CA LYS A 165 40.98 -33.00 1.57
C LYS A 165 42.16 -32.36 0.83
N ASN A 166 42.25 -31.02 0.81
CA ASN A 166 43.43 -30.27 0.39
C ASN A 166 43.63 -29.16 1.42
N GLU A 167 44.51 -29.38 2.39
CA GLU A 167 45.05 -28.32 3.23
C GLU A 167 46.47 -28.04 2.73
N ASN A 168 46.68 -26.86 2.15
CA ASN A 168 47.50 -25.82 2.78
C ASN A 168 47.56 -24.56 1.91
N GLU A 169 47.61 -23.45 2.63
CA GLU A 169 47.87 -22.06 2.20
C GLU A 169 46.66 -21.26 1.70
N ASP A 170 46.24 -20.40 2.63
CA ASP A 170 45.76 -19.03 2.47
C ASP A 170 44.62 -18.80 1.48
N ASP A 171 43.40 -18.73 2.01
CA ASP A 171 42.55 -17.59 1.69
C ASP A 171 41.40 -17.45 2.69
N ASN A 172 41.43 -16.32 3.36
CA ASN A 172 40.43 -15.77 4.26
C ASN A 172 39.14 -15.42 3.47
N PHE A 173 38.45 -16.44 2.94
CA PHE A 173 37.18 -16.25 2.23
C PHE A 173 36.00 -16.44 3.19
N THR A 174 35.71 -15.39 3.94
CA THR A 174 34.47 -15.23 4.70
C THR A 174 33.29 -15.41 3.75
N SER A 175 32.41 -16.37 4.05
CA SER A 175 31.22 -16.63 3.25
C SER A 175 30.38 -15.34 3.09
N PRO A 176 29.88 -14.99 1.88
CA PRO A 176 29.07 -13.78 1.63
C PRO A 176 27.70 -13.72 2.33
N PHE A 177 27.46 -14.55 3.33
CA PHE A 177 26.20 -14.69 4.05
C PHE A 177 26.47 -14.75 5.56
N THR A 178 27.00 -13.65 6.08
CA THR A 178 27.12 -13.39 7.54
C THR A 178 27.18 -11.89 7.87
N TRP A 179 26.54 -11.01 7.08
CA TRP A 179 26.36 -9.59 7.43
C TRP A 179 24.96 -9.27 7.95
N LEU A 180 24.12 -10.28 8.22
CA LEU A 180 22.87 -10.08 8.97
C LEU A 180 23.15 -9.91 10.47
N SER A 181 24.04 -8.99 10.84
CA SER A 181 24.36 -8.53 12.21
C SER A 181 25.42 -7.44 12.18
N THR A 182 25.25 -6.39 11.37
CA THR A 182 25.98 -5.13 11.58
C THR A 182 25.19 -4.04 10.88
N GLN A 183 24.82 -2.97 11.61
CA GLN A 183 24.41 -1.72 10.97
C GLN A 183 25.55 -1.34 10.01
N ASP A 184 25.34 -1.47 8.70
CA ASP A 184 26.25 -0.85 7.75
C ASP A 184 26.20 0.66 8.06
N PRO A 185 27.32 1.33 8.37
CA PRO A 185 27.32 2.77 8.69
C PRO A 185 26.87 3.65 7.52
N LYS A 186 26.65 3.02 6.36
CA LYS A 186 26.26 3.59 5.08
C LYS A 186 24.77 3.38 4.76
N THR A 187 23.94 2.85 5.67
CA THR A 187 22.49 2.74 5.44
C THR A 187 21.71 3.80 6.21
N LEU A 188 20.85 4.53 5.49
CA LEU A 188 19.91 5.47 6.07
C LEU A 188 18.57 4.77 6.25
N ASN A 189 18.20 4.50 7.50
CA ASN A 189 16.92 3.87 7.82
C ASN A 189 15.80 4.89 7.68
N ILE A 190 14.82 4.59 6.82
CA ILE A 190 13.67 5.44 6.57
C ILE A 190 12.40 4.73 7.02
N TRP A 191 11.55 5.47 7.74
CA TRP A 191 10.16 5.13 7.95
C TRP A 191 9.28 6.12 7.19
N ILE A 192 8.42 5.60 6.32
CA ILE A 192 7.45 6.43 5.59
C ILE A 192 6.08 6.30 6.26
N ARG A 193 5.47 7.45 6.59
CA ARG A 193 4.04 7.53 6.88
C ARG A 193 3.36 8.59 6.04
N ALA A 194 2.18 8.26 5.54
CA ALA A 194 1.34 9.19 4.81
C ALA A 194 -0.14 9.06 5.19
N ASP A 195 -0.98 9.87 4.56
CA ASP A 195 -2.44 9.87 4.67
C ASP A 195 -3.12 8.73 3.90
N CYS A 196 -2.56 8.34 2.75
CA CYS A 196 -3.04 7.23 1.91
C CYS A 196 -1.90 6.40 1.30
N TRP A 197 -2.24 5.21 0.77
CA TRP A 197 -1.27 4.31 0.14
C TRP A 197 -0.59 4.89 -1.10
N GLY A 198 -1.33 5.65 -1.92
CA GLY A 198 -0.79 6.25 -3.14
C GLY A 198 0.35 7.25 -2.85
N SER A 199 0.20 8.02 -1.77
CA SER A 199 1.28 8.90 -1.28
C SER A 199 2.54 8.11 -0.90
N ILE A 200 2.41 6.97 -0.22
CA ILE A 200 3.56 6.13 0.16
C ILE A 200 4.27 5.58 -1.07
N GLU A 201 3.52 5.10 -2.06
CA GLU A 201 4.06 4.55 -3.30
C GLU A 201 4.82 5.62 -4.10
N ALA A 202 4.25 6.84 -4.18
CA ALA A 202 4.91 7.97 -4.82
C ALA A 202 6.24 8.34 -4.12
N LEU A 203 6.25 8.36 -2.79
CA LEU A 203 7.47 8.63 -2.00
C LEU A 203 8.53 7.54 -2.19
N GLU A 204 8.11 6.27 -2.25
CA GLU A 204 9.03 5.16 -2.51
C GLU A 204 9.67 5.28 -3.89
N LYS A 205 8.87 5.52 -4.92
CA LYS A 205 9.37 5.67 -6.29
C LYS A 205 10.36 6.82 -6.38
N TYR A 206 10.05 7.95 -5.75
CA TYR A 206 10.96 9.10 -5.71
C TYR A 206 12.27 8.77 -4.99
N LEU A 207 12.22 8.08 -3.84
CA LEU A 207 13.42 7.65 -3.12
C LEU A 207 14.32 6.71 -3.93
N GLN A 208 13.74 5.87 -4.80
CA GLN A 208 14.49 4.99 -5.71
C GLN A 208 15.13 5.75 -6.88
N GLU A 209 14.52 6.84 -7.33
CA GLU A 209 15.03 7.66 -8.43
C GLU A 209 16.17 8.59 -8.01
N ILE A 210 16.28 8.92 -6.72
CA ILE A 210 17.38 9.74 -6.18
C ILE A 210 18.71 9.00 -6.36
N LYS A 211 19.53 9.51 -7.29
CA LYS A 211 20.92 9.09 -7.44
C LYS A 211 21.77 9.89 -6.47
N ILE A 212 22.28 9.23 -5.43
CA ILE A 212 23.18 9.87 -4.47
C ILE A 212 24.55 10.05 -5.16
N PRO A 213 25.08 11.29 -5.26
CA PRO A 213 26.27 11.60 -6.07
C PRO A 213 27.57 10.83 -5.72
N ASN A 214 27.64 10.17 -4.55
CA ASN A 214 28.86 9.51 -4.07
C ASN A 214 28.71 8.01 -3.77
N ASP A 215 27.59 7.35 -4.10
CA ASP A 215 27.34 5.90 -3.89
C ASP A 215 27.62 5.35 -2.47
N ASP A 216 27.86 6.26 -1.51
CA ASP A 216 28.28 5.95 -0.14
C ASP A 216 27.11 5.69 0.79
N PHE A 217 25.87 5.96 0.36
CA PHE A 217 24.68 5.76 1.19
C PHE A 217 23.58 5.05 0.42
N HIS A 218 22.92 4.11 1.09
CA HIS A 218 21.73 3.42 0.58
C HIS A 218 20.54 3.71 1.49
N PHE A 219 19.43 4.11 0.88
CA PHE A 219 18.15 4.25 1.58
C PHE A 219 17.57 2.87 1.86
N TYR A 220 17.27 2.60 3.12
CA TYR A 220 16.60 1.37 3.54
C TYR A 220 15.25 1.71 4.18
N ILE A 221 14.16 1.44 3.46
CA ILE A 221 12.81 1.63 3.98
C ILE A 221 12.45 0.39 4.80
N PHE A 222 12.55 0.49 6.12
CA PHE A 222 12.29 -0.65 7.01
C PHE A 222 10.80 -0.84 7.31
N ASN A 223 10.00 0.23 7.23
CA ASN A 223 8.57 0.19 7.47
C ASN A 223 7.86 1.27 6.64
N LYS A 224 6.59 1.01 6.33
CA LYS A 224 5.67 1.90 5.60
C LYS A 224 4.29 1.70 6.17
N ASP A 225 3.64 2.77 6.58
CA ASP A 225 2.32 2.66 7.20
C ASP A 225 1.49 3.94 6.98
N VAL A 226 0.17 3.81 6.95
CA VAL A 226 -0.74 4.92 6.73
C VAL A 226 -1.29 5.41 8.07
N GLY A 227 -1.43 6.72 8.22
CA GLY A 227 -2.01 7.38 9.38
C GLY A 227 -1.03 8.25 10.15
N PRO A 228 -1.46 8.79 11.31
CA PRO A 228 -0.69 9.76 12.09
C PRO A 228 0.58 9.15 12.70
N VAL A 229 1.57 9.99 12.91
CA VAL A 229 2.79 9.65 13.66
C VAL A 229 2.55 10.02 15.12
N THR A 230 2.26 9.03 15.97
CA THR A 230 1.98 9.25 17.39
C THR A 230 3.26 9.25 18.24
N GLU A 231 3.20 9.86 19.42
CA GLU A 231 4.34 9.87 20.36
C GLU A 231 4.79 8.46 20.77
N GLU A 232 3.84 7.54 20.98
CA GLU A 232 4.11 6.15 21.35
C GLU A 232 4.95 5.45 20.28
N LEU A 233 4.55 5.62 19.02
CA LEU A 233 5.25 5.08 17.87
C LEU A 233 6.67 5.64 17.75
N ILE A 234 6.85 6.95 17.94
CA ILE A 234 8.17 7.60 17.90
C ILE A 234 9.08 7.01 18.99
N ARG A 235 8.56 6.80 20.21
CA ARG A 235 9.34 6.21 21.32
C ARG A 235 9.75 4.77 21.03
N GLU A 236 8.89 3.99 20.40
CA GLU A 236 9.21 2.62 20.01
C GLU A 236 10.36 2.56 19.01
N ILE A 237 10.52 3.55 18.14
CA ILE A 237 11.56 3.54 17.10
C ILE A 237 12.79 4.39 17.41
N ASP A 238 12.81 5.17 18.50
CA ASP A 238 13.93 6.06 18.82
C ASP A 238 15.26 5.30 18.87
N HIS A 239 15.27 4.05 19.36
CA HIS A 239 16.47 3.22 19.39
C HIS A 239 17.02 2.78 18.01
N LYS A 240 16.28 2.98 16.90
CA LYS A 240 16.65 2.47 15.57
C LYS A 240 17.47 3.43 14.71
N ASN A 241 17.70 4.66 15.17
CA ASN A 241 18.41 5.72 14.43
C ASN A 241 17.85 5.87 12.99
N CYS A 242 16.66 6.44 12.88
CA CYS A 242 15.92 6.49 11.61
C CYS A 242 15.31 7.87 11.33
N PHE A 243 15.02 8.10 10.06
CA PHE A 243 14.31 9.28 9.58
C PHE A 243 12.84 8.93 9.36
N ILE A 244 11.95 9.74 9.92
CA ILE A 244 10.51 9.63 9.65
C ILE A 244 10.14 10.63 8.57
N LEU A 245 9.68 10.13 7.43
CA LEU A 245 9.07 10.93 6.38
C LEU A 245 7.55 10.91 6.56
N ALA A 246 7.01 12.00 7.09
CA ALA A 246 5.59 12.17 7.35
C ALA A 246 4.97 13.07 6.26
N PHE A 247 4.16 12.48 5.38
CA PHE A 247 3.52 13.21 4.28
C PHE A 247 2.03 13.40 4.51
N ASN A 248 1.56 14.64 4.44
CA ASN A 248 0.16 15.03 4.62
C ASN A 248 -0.53 14.40 5.85
N THR A 249 0.24 14.09 6.88
CA THR A 249 -0.23 13.40 8.08
C THR A 249 0.11 14.21 9.31
N TYR A 250 -0.69 14.01 10.36
CA TYR A 250 -0.47 14.67 11.64
C TYR A 250 0.66 13.98 12.41
N VAL A 251 1.51 14.80 13.04
CA VAL A 251 2.64 14.35 13.85
C VAL A 251 2.48 14.93 15.25
N ASP A 252 2.44 14.05 16.25
CA ASP A 252 2.43 14.47 17.65
C ASP A 252 3.75 15.16 18.02
N LYS A 253 3.65 16.26 18.77
CA LYS A 253 4.84 16.90 19.35
C LYS A 253 5.37 16.03 20.49
N PRO A 254 6.59 15.48 20.40
CA PRO A 254 7.13 14.63 21.44
C PRO A 254 7.36 15.46 22.72
N LYS A 255 6.95 14.94 23.88
CA LYS A 255 7.12 15.64 25.17
C LYS A 255 8.55 15.61 25.67
N GLN A 256 9.36 14.69 25.14
CA GLN A 256 10.77 14.51 25.45
C GLN A 256 11.62 14.78 24.20
N ALA A 257 12.84 15.28 24.40
CA ALA A 257 13.78 15.51 23.32
C ALA A 257 14.16 14.17 22.66
N LEU A 258 13.95 14.06 21.35
CA LEU A 258 14.36 12.92 20.53
C LEU A 258 15.88 12.86 20.45
N LYS A 259 16.47 11.67 20.63
CA LYS A 259 17.94 11.51 20.63
C LYS A 259 18.48 11.01 19.31
N HIS A 260 17.72 10.18 18.61
CA HIS A 260 18.21 9.41 17.47
C HIS A 260 17.26 9.45 16.26
N VAL A 261 16.11 10.10 16.38
CA VAL A 261 15.12 10.20 15.30
C VAL A 261 14.93 11.64 14.88
N LYS A 262 14.93 11.86 13.56
CA LYS A 262 14.53 13.13 12.95
C LYS A 262 13.25 12.93 12.16
N ILE A 263 12.35 13.89 12.27
CA ILE A 263 11.03 13.85 11.65
C ILE A 263 10.96 14.98 10.62
N PHE A 264 10.62 14.63 9.38
CA PHE A 264 10.33 15.57 8.30
C PHE A 264 8.84 15.49 8.00
N GLN A 265 8.13 16.60 8.17
CA GLN A 265 6.69 16.66 7.97
C GLN A 265 6.34 17.73 6.95
N HIS A 266 5.74 17.33 5.83
CA HIS A 266 5.26 18.27 4.82
C HIS A 266 4.00 17.77 4.14
N ASN A 267 3.24 18.70 3.57
CA ASN A 267 2.08 18.44 2.71
C ASN A 267 2.41 18.56 1.20
N ILE A 268 3.66 18.92 0.88
CA ILE A 268 4.15 19.05 -0.50
C ILE A 268 5.37 18.14 -0.66
N ILE A 269 5.31 17.22 -1.62
CA ILE A 269 6.32 16.16 -1.81
C ILE A 269 7.71 16.76 -2.06
N PHE A 270 7.79 17.82 -2.87
CA PHE A 270 9.06 18.47 -3.19
C PHE A 270 9.74 19.09 -1.96
N HIS A 271 8.97 19.71 -1.06
CA HIS A 271 9.51 20.30 0.16
C HIS A 271 10.00 19.19 1.12
N LEU A 272 9.26 18.09 1.22
CA LEU A 272 9.66 16.94 2.03
C LEU A 272 11.04 16.42 1.64
N PHE A 273 11.28 16.27 0.34
CA PHE A 273 12.56 15.75 -0.15
C PHE A 273 13.68 16.79 -0.16
N HIS A 274 13.36 18.06 -0.42
CA HIS A 274 14.33 19.14 -0.31
C HIS A 274 14.89 19.26 1.12
N ASP A 275 14.04 19.10 2.14
CA ASP A 275 14.49 19.21 3.53
C ASP A 275 15.14 17.91 4.03
N PHE A 276 14.84 16.77 3.39
CA PHE A 276 15.42 15.47 3.73
C PHE A 276 16.83 15.25 3.16
N ILE A 277 17.11 15.72 1.93
CA ILE A 277 18.37 15.52 1.18
C ILE A 277 19.38 16.60 1.55
#